data_AF-A0A0U1DK64-F1
#
_entry.id   AF-A0A0U1DK64-F1
#
_cell.length_a   1.000
_cell.length_b   1.000
_cell.length_c   1.000
_cell.angle_alpha   90.00
_cell.angle_beta   90.00
_cell.angle_gamma   90.00
#
_symmetry.space_group_name_H-M   'P 1'
#
loop_
_entity.id
_entity.type
_entity.pdbx_description
1 polymer ?
#
loop_
_entity_poly.entity_id
_entity_poly.type
_entity_poly.pdbx_seq_one_letter_code
_entity_poly.pdbx_strand_id
1 'polypeptide(L)'
;MFCAGLGNGLGAGLTLGEPGTIVRLTLSALAYLPALAVVAAIAALAVALRAPWIAWLTVTFVITALYLGALLRLPRWLIELSPVGQTTVPSDFPAMALIVMLVVATALAVIAGWIYRNRDAV
;
A
#
# COMPACT_ATOMS: atom_id res chain seq x y z
N MET A 1 -7.29 5.81 4.78
CA MET A 1 -7.38 4.50 5.47
C MET A 1 -8.30 4.51 6.68
N PHE A 2 -8.31 5.55 7.53
CA PHE A 2 -9.22 5.64 8.68
C PHE A 2 -10.70 5.37 8.33
N CYS A 3 -11.29 6.12 7.39
CA CYS A 3 -12.69 5.93 7.00
C CYS A 3 -12.98 4.54 6.40
N ALA A 4 -12.02 3.98 5.65
CA ALA A 4 -12.16 2.64 5.06
C ALA A 4 -12.16 1.55 6.14
N GLY A 5 -11.28 1.68 7.15
CA GLY A 5 -11.22 0.80 8.31
C GLY A 5 -12.44 0.94 9.22
N LEU A 6 -12.93 2.17 9.43
CA LEU A 6 -14.14 2.44 10.20
C LEU A 6 -15.39 1.88 9.50
N GLY A 7 -15.52 2.04 8.19
CA GLY A 7 -16.60 1.44 7.40
C GLY A 7 -16.59 -0.09 7.47
N ASN A 8 -15.43 -0.73 7.27
CA ASN A 8 -15.29 -2.18 7.44
C ASN A 8 -15.56 -2.63 8.88
N GLY A 9 -15.05 -1.87 9.85
CA GLY A 9 -15.21 -2.08 11.28
C GLY A 9 -16.66 -2.07 11.70
N LEU A 10 -17.42 -1.06 11.28
CA LEU A 10 -18.86 -0.98 11.53
C LEU A 10 -19.60 -2.14 10.89
N GLY A 11 -19.31 -2.46 9.61
CA GLY A 11 -19.95 -3.59 8.92
C GLY A 11 -19.74 -4.91 9.66
N ALA A 12 -18.49 -5.26 9.93
CA ALA A 12 -18.15 -6.51 10.60
C ALA A 12 -18.61 -6.54 12.07
N GLY A 13 -18.38 -5.46 12.83
CA GLY A 13 -18.70 -5.38 14.24
C GLY A 13 -20.20 -5.43 14.53
N LEU A 14 -21.02 -4.83 13.67
CA LEU A 14 -22.49 -4.91 13.79
C LEU A 14 -23.02 -6.30 13.40
N THR A 15 -22.46 -6.94 12.37
CA THR A 15 -22.90 -8.28 11.94
C THR A 15 -22.47 -9.38 12.93
N LEU A 16 -21.28 -9.26 13.51
CA LEU A 16 -20.73 -10.24 14.45
C LEU A 16 -21.17 -10.01 15.90
N GLY A 17 -21.76 -8.85 16.22
CA GLY A 17 -22.12 -8.47 17.59
C GLY A 17 -20.91 -8.15 18.48
N GLU A 18 -19.74 -7.93 17.88
CA GLU A 18 -18.47 -7.69 18.57
C GLU A 18 -18.00 -6.24 18.38
N PRO A 19 -18.39 -5.30 19.24
CA PRO A 19 -18.04 -3.89 19.08
C PRO A 19 -16.52 -3.64 19.13
N GLY A 20 -15.74 -4.50 19.80
CA GLY A 20 -14.28 -4.45 19.78
C GLY A 20 -13.67 -4.61 18.39
N THR A 21 -14.36 -5.29 17.47
CA THR A 21 -13.92 -5.48 16.08
C THR A 21 -13.92 -4.17 15.28
N ILE A 22 -14.74 -3.19 15.65
CA ILE A 22 -14.77 -1.86 15.01
C ILE A 22 -13.42 -1.16 15.18
N VAL A 23 -12.95 -1.06 16.43
CA VAL A 23 -11.67 -0.40 16.75
C VAL A 23 -10.50 -1.19 16.16
N ARG A 24 -10.53 -2.52 16.30
CA ARG A 24 -9.49 -3.41 15.78
C ARG A 24 -9.32 -3.24 14.26
N LEU A 25 -10.40 -3.27 13.49
CA LEU A 25 -10.33 -3.11 12.03
C LEU A 25 -9.96 -1.67 11.61
N THR A 26 -10.41 -0.67 12.36
CA THR A 26 -10.01 0.73 12.11
C THR A 26 -8.51 0.92 12.29
N LEU A 27 -7.94 0.41 13.38
CA LEU A 27 -6.50 0.46 13.63
C LEU A 27 -5.72 -0.40 12.63
N SER A 28 -6.25 -1.57 12.27
CA SER A 28 -5.63 -2.43 11.26
C SER A 28 -5.52 -1.75 9.90
N ALA A 29 -6.53 -0.97 9.51
CA ALA A 29 -6.48 -0.20 8.27
C ALA A 29 -5.35 0.85 8.27
N LEU A 30 -4.98 1.41 9.43
CA LEU A 30 -3.86 2.35 9.52
C LEU A 30 -2.51 1.66 9.25
N ALA A 31 -2.39 0.35 9.48
CA ALA A 31 -1.17 -0.40 9.16
C ALA A 31 -0.89 -0.46 7.64
N TYR A 32 -1.87 -0.15 6.78
CA TYR A 32 -1.68 -0.05 5.34
C TYR A 32 -1.07 1.29 4.89
N LEU A 33 -0.87 2.26 5.79
CA LEU A 33 -0.30 3.57 5.44
C LEU A 33 1.09 3.47 4.77
N PRO A 34 2.05 2.65 5.28
CA PRO A 34 3.35 2.48 4.62
C PRO A 34 3.23 1.91 3.20
N ALA A 35 2.36 0.91 3.01
CA ALA A 35 2.12 0.32 1.70
C ALA A 35 1.60 1.36 0.69
N LEU A 36 0.67 2.22 1.12
CA LEU A 36 0.17 3.31 0.28
C LEU A 36 1.22 4.38 0.02
N ALA A 37 2.06 4.68 0.99
CA ALA A 37 3.16 5.61 0.83
C ALA A 37 4.14 5.13 -0.26
N VAL A 38 4.43 3.83 -0.33
CA VAL A 38 5.23 3.24 -1.41
C VAL A 38 4.55 3.46 -2.77
N VAL A 39 3.26 3.13 -2.90
CA VAL A 39 2.51 3.32 -4.15
C VAL A 39 2.47 4.79 -4.56
N ALA A 40 2.25 5.70 -3.61
CA ALA A 40 2.26 7.13 -3.84
C ALA A 40 3.64 7.65 -4.27
N ALA A 41 4.71 7.15 -3.67
CA ALA A 41 6.08 7.52 -4.03
C ALA A 41 6.47 7.01 -5.43
N ILE A 42 6.03 5.82 -5.82
CA ILE A 42 6.19 5.30 -7.20
C ILE A 42 5.42 6.19 -8.18
N ALA A 43 4.18 6.57 -7.85
CA ALA A 43 3.40 7.48 -8.69
C ALA A 43 4.07 8.86 -8.82
N ALA A 44 4.57 9.42 -7.72
CA ALA A 44 5.32 10.67 -7.72
C ALA A 44 6.57 10.57 -8.61
N LEU A 45 7.32 9.47 -8.52
CA LEU A 45 8.48 9.22 -9.36
C LEU A 45 8.10 9.07 -10.84
N ALA A 46 7.01 8.37 -11.15
CA ALA A 46 6.49 8.21 -12.50
C ALA A 46 6.14 9.57 -13.14
N VAL A 47 5.50 10.46 -12.38
CA VAL A 47 5.22 11.85 -12.80
C VAL A 47 6.53 12.62 -12.98
N ALA A 48 7.42 12.53 -11.98
CA ALA A 48 8.76 13.12 -12.04
C ALA A 48 9.64 12.52 -13.13
N LEU A 49 9.23 11.47 -13.85
CA LEU A 49 9.91 10.93 -15.03
C LEU A 49 9.19 11.19 -16.36
N ARG A 50 7.98 11.79 -16.34
CA ARG A 50 7.04 11.89 -17.50
C ARG A 50 6.58 10.54 -18.02
N ALA A 51 6.53 9.53 -17.16
CA ALA A 51 6.17 8.16 -17.49
C ALA A 51 4.94 7.71 -16.67
N PRO A 52 3.75 8.34 -16.85
CA PRO A 52 2.56 8.04 -16.03
C PRO A 52 2.07 6.60 -16.15
N TRP A 53 2.45 5.90 -17.24
CA TRP A 53 2.16 4.47 -17.42
C TRP A 53 2.77 3.60 -16.31
N ILE A 54 3.87 4.01 -15.68
CA ILE A 54 4.50 3.27 -14.57
C ILE A 54 3.57 3.26 -13.33
N ALA A 55 2.90 4.39 -13.06
CA ALA A 55 1.93 4.45 -11.97
C ALA A 55 0.75 3.51 -12.23
N TRP A 56 0.24 3.47 -13.46
CA TRP A 56 -0.83 2.56 -13.87
C TRP A 56 -0.42 1.09 -13.82
N LEU A 57 0.82 0.75 -14.21
CA LEU A 57 1.33 -0.61 -14.05
C LEU A 57 1.38 -1.02 -12.58
N THR A 58 1.80 -0.12 -11.70
CA THR A 58 1.83 -0.38 -10.25
C THR A 58 0.43 -0.70 -9.73
N VAL A 59 -0.57 0.10 -10.10
CA VAL A 59 -1.98 -0.13 -9.73
C VAL A 59 -2.48 -1.46 -10.30
N THR A 60 -2.24 -1.71 -11.59
CA THR A 60 -2.66 -2.94 -12.28
C THR A 60 -2.03 -4.17 -11.63
N PHE A 61 -0.74 -4.08 -11.28
CA PHE A 61 -0.02 -5.13 -10.58
C PHE A 61 -0.63 -5.40 -9.21
N VAL A 62 -0.89 -4.37 -8.40
CA VAL A 62 -1.51 -4.54 -7.06
C VAL A 62 -2.88 -5.21 -7.17
N ILE A 63 -3.73 -4.77 -8.09
CA ILE A 63 -5.07 -5.37 -8.30
C ILE A 63 -4.95 -6.82 -8.75
N THR A 64 -4.09 -7.08 -9.75
CA THR A 64 -3.89 -8.44 -10.29
C THR A 64 -3.31 -9.37 -9.24
N ALA A 65 -2.34 -8.92 -8.45
CA ALA A 65 -1.77 -9.72 -7.37
C ALA A 65 -2.81 -10.03 -6.28
N LEU A 66 -3.63 -9.04 -5.88
CA LEU A 66 -4.64 -9.22 -4.83
C LEU A 66 -5.77 -10.18 -5.22
N TYR A 67 -6.40 -9.95 -6.37
CA TYR A 67 -7.59 -10.69 -6.77
C TYR A 67 -7.28 -11.96 -7.57
N LEU A 68 -6.21 -11.87 -8.36
CA LEU A 68 -5.90 -12.81 -9.42
C LEU A 68 -4.66 -13.65 -9.09
N GLY A 69 -3.86 -13.28 -8.09
CA GLY A 69 -2.61 -13.97 -7.76
C GLY A 69 -2.79 -15.44 -7.38
N ALA A 70 -3.78 -15.74 -6.53
CA ALA A 70 -4.13 -17.12 -6.17
C ALA A 70 -4.75 -17.88 -7.36
N LEU A 71 -5.54 -17.20 -8.20
CA LEU A 71 -6.23 -17.77 -9.35
C LEU A 71 -5.25 -18.15 -10.48
N LEU A 72 -4.29 -17.27 -10.77
CA LEU A 72 -3.23 -17.46 -11.77
C LEU A 72 -2.07 -18.30 -11.25
N ARG A 73 -2.10 -18.73 -9.98
CA ARG A 73 -1.00 -19.45 -9.30
C ARG A 73 0.35 -18.74 -9.49
N LEU A 74 0.37 -17.42 -9.33
CA LEU A 74 1.58 -16.63 -9.50
C LEU A 74 2.67 -17.09 -8.52
N PRO A 75 3.95 -17.02 -8.91
CA PRO A 75 5.04 -17.42 -8.04
C PRO A 75 5.08 -16.53 -6.79
N ARG A 76 5.43 -17.14 -5.64
CA ARG A 76 5.35 -16.50 -4.31
C ARG A 76 6.09 -15.17 -4.22
N TRP A 77 7.27 -15.08 -4.82
CA TRP A 77 8.07 -13.85 -4.83
C TRP A 77 7.33 -12.66 -5.47
N LEU A 78 6.44 -12.93 -6.44
CA LEU A 78 5.68 -11.89 -7.12
C LEU A 78 4.52 -11.40 -6.24
N ILE A 79 3.89 -12.29 -5.50
CA ILE A 79 2.83 -11.96 -4.53
C ILE A 79 3.42 -11.20 -3.33
N GLU A 80 4.57 -11.65 -2.85
CA GLU A 80 5.32 -11.04 -1.73
C GLU A 80 5.93 -9.68 -2.10
N LEU A 81 6.09 -9.37 -3.39
CA LEU A 81 6.53 -8.05 -3.83
C LEU A 81 5.47 -6.97 -3.59
N SER A 82 4.19 -7.35 -3.43
CA SER A 82 3.10 -6.42 -3.19
C SER A 82 3.22 -5.79 -1.79
N PRO A 83 3.37 -4.46 -1.66
CA PRO A 83 3.41 -3.79 -0.36
C PRO A 83 2.13 -4.02 0.45
N VAL A 84 0.99 -4.14 -0.24
CA VAL A 84 -0.30 -4.42 0.36
C VAL A 84 -0.35 -5.86 0.89
N GLY A 85 0.23 -6.82 0.16
CA GLY A 85 0.27 -8.24 0.54
C GLY A 85 1.14 -8.53 1.76
N GLN A 86 2.17 -7.72 2.02
CA GLN A 86 3.01 -7.83 3.21
C GLN A 86 2.38 -7.21 4.48
N THR A 87 1.26 -6.49 4.36
CA THR A 87 0.56 -5.95 5.52
C THR A 87 -0.39 -7.01 6.09
N THR A 88 0.12 -7.86 6.98
CA THR A 88 -0.62 -8.99 7.56
C THR A 88 -1.44 -8.64 8.81
N VAL A 89 -1.64 -7.36 9.11
CA VAL A 89 -2.47 -6.93 10.25
C VAL A 89 -3.94 -7.20 9.92
N PRO A 90 -4.74 -7.84 10.81
CA PRO A 90 -4.53 -8.06 12.24
C PRO A 90 -3.95 -9.43 12.65
N SER A 91 -3.62 -10.33 11.72
CA SER A 91 -3.12 -11.67 12.07
C SER A 91 -1.70 -11.66 12.63
N ASP A 92 -0.83 -10.80 12.10
CA ASP A 92 0.53 -10.58 12.60
C ASP A 92 0.94 -9.12 12.40
N PHE A 93 1.85 -8.60 13.22
CA PHE A 93 2.41 -7.25 13.09
C PHE A 93 3.81 -7.29 12.46
N PRO A 94 3.95 -7.11 11.13
CA PRO A 94 5.20 -7.27 10.42
C PRO A 94 6.04 -5.98 10.51
N ALA A 95 6.56 -5.66 11.70
CA ALA A 95 7.27 -4.41 11.97
C ALA A 95 8.42 -4.16 10.98
N MET A 96 9.20 -5.19 10.65
CA MET A 96 10.30 -5.09 9.69
C MET A 96 9.81 -4.69 8.28
N ALA A 97 8.74 -5.32 7.79
CA ALA A 97 8.17 -5.01 6.48
C ALA A 97 7.66 -3.56 6.43
N LEU A 98 6.98 -3.10 7.48
CA LEU A 98 6.48 -1.73 7.57
C LEU A 98 7.62 -0.70 7.58
N ILE A 99 8.70 -0.97 8.32
CA ILE A 99 9.89 -0.12 8.35
C ILE A 99 10.54 -0.06 6.97
N VAL A 100 10.75 -1.20 6.31
CA VAL A 100 11.32 -1.25 4.96
C VAL A 100 10.45 -0.48 3.97
N MET A 101 9.12 -0.62 4.04
CA MET A 101 8.20 0.15 3.20
C MET A 101 8.33 1.65 3.43
N LEU A 102 8.43 2.10 4.69
CA LEU A 102 8.64 3.52 4.99
C LEU A 102 9.96 4.03 4.42
N VAL A 103 11.06 3.30 4.63
CA VAL A 103 12.39 3.65 4.09
C VAL A 103 12.34 3.77 2.56
N VAL A 104 11.76 2.78 1.89
CA VAL A 104 11.62 2.76 0.42
C VAL A 104 10.74 3.91 -0.05
N ALA A 105 9.58 4.14 0.58
CA ALA A 105 8.68 5.22 0.23
C ALA A 105 9.35 6.59 0.38
N THR A 106 10.07 6.82 1.49
CA THR A 106 10.79 8.07 1.74
C THR A 106 11.91 8.26 0.71
N ALA A 107 12.71 7.23 0.43
CA ALA A 107 13.78 7.31 -0.57
C ALA A 107 13.22 7.65 -1.97
N LEU A 108 12.18 6.96 -2.41
CA LEU A 108 11.53 7.22 -3.70
C LEU A 108 10.92 8.63 -3.76
N ALA A 109 10.29 9.10 -2.69
CA ALA A 109 9.71 10.44 -2.63
C ALA A 109 10.79 11.53 -2.68
N VAL A 110 11.92 11.34 -2.00
CA VAL A 110 13.07 12.27 -2.04
C VAL A 110 13.66 12.33 -3.45
N ILE A 111 13.86 11.18 -4.10
CA ILE A 111 14.36 11.10 -5.48
C ILE A 111 13.39 11.78 -6.44
N ALA A 112 12.08 11.50 -6.33
CA ALA A 112 11.05 12.12 -7.15
C ALA A 112 11.06 13.64 -6.99
N GLY A 113 11.12 14.14 -5.75
CA GLY A 113 11.20 15.58 -5.46
C GLY A 113 12.47 16.24 -6.01
N TRP A 114 13.62 15.57 -5.93
CA TRP A 114 14.87 16.07 -6.49
C TRP A 114 14.85 16.16 -8.02
N ILE A 115 14.35 15.12 -8.70
CA ILE A 115 14.20 15.12 -10.16
C ILE A 115 13.20 16.20 -10.59
N TYR A 116 12.09 16.33 -9.88
CA TYR A 116 11.08 17.36 -10.16
C TYR A 116 11.68 18.77 -10.03
N ARG A 117 12.41 19.03 -8.93
CA ARG A 117 13.04 20.34 -8.69
C ARG A 117 14.11 20.69 -9.71
N ASN A 118 14.93 19.74 -10.14
CA ASN A 118 15.94 19.97 -11.18
C ASN A 118 15.31 20.20 -12.56
N ARG A 119 14.08 19.75 -12.79
CA ARG A 119 13.34 20.00 -14.03
C ARG A 119 12.75 21.41 -14.07
N ASP A 120 12.30 21.94 -12.95
CA ASP A 120 11.71 23.27 -12.88
C ASP A 120 12.76 24.40 -12.98
N ALA A 121 14.05 24.07 -12.86
CA ALA A 121 15.16 25.01 -12.94
C ALA A 121 15.74 25.19 -14.37
N VAL A 122 15.22 24.47 -15.38
CA VAL A 122 15.67 24.50 -16.79
C VAL A 122 14.54 25.01 -17.68
#